data_AF-A0A1I4K182-F1
#
_entry.id   AF-A0A1I4K182-F1
#
_cell.length_a   1.000
_cell.length_b   1.000
_cell.length_c   1.000
_cell.angle_alpha   90.00
_cell.angle_beta   90.00
_cell.angle_gamma   90.00
#
_symmetry.space_group_name_H-M   'P 1'
#
loop_
_entity.id
_entity.type
_entity.pdbx_description
1 polymer ?
#
loop_
_entity_poly.entity_id
_entity_poly.type
_entity_poly.pdbx_seq_one_letter_code
_entity_poly.pdbx_strand_id
1 'polypeptide(L)' 'MALQIGEVAKRSSVNKDTIRYYERLGLIPEPTRTNAGYRTYTEESLNV' A
#
# COMPACT_ATOMS: atom_id res chain seq x y z
N MET A 1 -11.76 -3.78 -1.16
CA MET A 1 -11.07 -4.87 -0.42
C MET A 1 -9.84 -4.29 0.30
N ALA A 2 -9.40 -4.87 1.41
CA ALA A 2 -8.20 -4.44 2.13
C ALA A 2 -7.01 -5.36 1.80
N LEU A 3 -5.93 -4.78 1.30
CA LEU A 3 -4.70 -5.45 0.89
C LEU A 3 -3.59 -5.20 1.92
N GLN A 4 -2.67 -6.15 2.04
CA GLN A 4 -1.43 -5.95 2.80
C GLN A 4 -0.35 -5.37 1.88
N ILE A 5 0.66 -4.70 2.44
CA ILE A 5 1.76 -4.13 1.64
C ILE A 5 2.46 -5.17 0.73
N GLY A 6 2.54 -6.42 1.19
CA GLY A 6 3.10 -7.51 0.38
C GLY A 6 2.22 -7.91 -0.80
N GLU A 7 0.91 -7.77 -0.66
CA GLU A 7 -0.04 -8.06 -1.74
C GLU A 7 -0.02 -6.97 -2.79
N VAL A 8 0.01 -5.69 -2.35
CA VAL A 8 0.20 -4.54 -3.24
C VAL A 8 1.50 -4.70 -4.02
N ALA A 9 2.62 -4.98 -3.34
CA ALA A 9 3.93 -5.18 -3.94
C ALA A 9 3.92 -6.25 -5.04
N LYS A 10 3.32 -7.40 -4.74
CA LYS A 10 3.21 -8.50 -5.71
C LYS A 10 2.38 -8.11 -6.93
N ARG A 11 1.23 -7.47 -6.73
CA ARG A 11 0.29 -7.14 -7.81
C ARG A 11 0.79 -6.00 -8.69
N SER A 12 1.50 -5.03 -8.11
CA SER A 12 2.07 -3.89 -8.85
C SER A 12 3.52 -4.12 -9.31
N SER A 13 4.08 -5.33 -9.10
CA SER A 13 5.45 -5.69 -9.49
C SER A 13 6.54 -4.73 -8.96
N VAL A 14 6.30 -4.14 -7.79
CA VAL A 14 7.27 -3.28 -7.10
C VAL A 14 7.62 -3.88 -5.73
N ASN A 15 8.72 -3.44 -5.14
CA ASN A 15 9.05 -3.86 -3.78
C ASN A 15 8.24 -3.05 -2.74
N LYS A 16 8.21 -3.54 -1.49
CA LYS A 16 7.50 -2.89 -0.39
C LYS A 16 8.05 -1.49 -0.06
N ASP A 17 9.33 -1.25 -0.29
CA ASP A 17 9.97 0.03 0.00
C ASP A 17 9.60 1.09 -1.04
N THR A 18 9.39 0.71 -2.29
CA THR A 18 8.83 1.56 -3.36
C THR A 18 7.42 2.02 -2.97
N ILE A 19 6.58 1.12 -2.45
CA ILE A 19 5.24 1.49 -1.98
C ILE A 19 5.33 2.52 -0.84
N ARG A 20 6.20 2.30 0.15
CA ARG A 20 6.43 3.28 1.23
C ARG A 20 7.03 4.58 0.73
N TYR A 21 7.83 4.52 -0.33
CA TYR A 21 8.39 5.70 -0.98
C TYR A 21 7.28 6.52 -1.64
N TYR A 22 6.37 5.87 -2.37
CA TYR A 22 5.21 6.52 -2.97
C TYR A 22 4.20 7.04 -1.95
N GLU A 23 3.99 6.33 -0.83
CA GLU A 23 3.23 6.82 0.33
C GLU A 23 3.83 8.15 0.83
N ARG A 24 5.15 8.18 1.05
CA ARG A 24 5.86 9.40 1.50
C ARG A 24 5.80 10.55 0.51
N LEU A 25 5.71 10.26 -0.79
CA LEU A 25 5.57 11.26 -1.84
C LEU A 25 4.11 11.70 -2.06
N GLY A 26 3.14 11.06 -1.40
CA GLY A 26 1.71 11.32 -1.61
C GLY A 26 1.20 10.84 -2.98
N LEU A 27 1.93 9.95 -3.66
CA LEU A 27 1.55 9.39 -4.96
C LEU A 27 0.47 8.29 -4.83
N ILE A 28 0.36 7.69 -3.65
CA ILE A 28 -0.72 6.77 -3.31
C ILE A 28 -1.45 7.22 -2.05
N PRO A 29 -2.73 6.84 -1.91
CA PRO A 29 -3.48 7.11 -0.69
C PRO A 29 -2.79 6.48 0.53
N GLU A 30 -2.81 7.21 1.64
CA GLU A 30 -2.29 6.70 2.91
C GLU A 30 -3.04 5.42 3.32
N PRO A 31 -2.32 4.36 3.73
CA PRO A 31 -2.96 3.13 4.16
C PRO A 31 -3.77 3.36 5.43
N THR A 32 -5.01 2.87 5.42
CA THR A 32 -5.84 2.84 6.63
C THR A 32 -5.22 1.91 7.67
N ARG A 33 -5.57 2.10 8.94
CA ARG A 33 -5.16 1.18 10.02
C ARG A 33 -6.35 0.34 10.45
N THR A 34 -6.12 -0.96 10.57
CA THR A 34 -7.06 -1.88 11.22
C THR A 34 -7.12 -1.61 12.73
N ASN A 35 -8.16 -2.12 13.41
CA ASN A 35 -8.28 -2.06 14.87
C ASN A 35 -7.09 -2.70 15.61
N ALA A 36 -6.38 -3.63 14.96
CA ALA A 36 -5.16 -4.26 15.48
C ALA A 36 -3.87 -3.48 15.16
N GLY A 37 -3.97 -2.31 14.50
CA GLY A 37 -2.83 -1.43 14.20
C GLY A 37 -2.09 -1.73 12.89
N TYR A 38 -2.48 -2.75 12.14
CA TYR A 38 -1.87 -3.06 10.85
C TYR A 38 -2.31 -2.07 9.76
N ARG A 39 -1.37 -1.71 8.87
CA ARG A 39 -1.64 -0.95 7.65
C ARG A 39 -2.38 -1.79 6.61
N THR A 40 -3.46 -1.26 6.09
CA THR A 40 -4.26 -1.83 5.00
C THR A 40 -4.32 -0.87 3.83
N TYR A 41 -4.11 -1.42 2.65
CA TYR A 41 -4.10 -0.71 1.38
C TYR A 41 -5.38 -1.02 0.62
N THR A 42 -5.79 -0.11 -0.25
CA THR A 42 -6.92 -0.32 -1.15
C THR A 42 -6.40 -0.72 -2.54
N GLU A 43 -7.30 -1.07 -3.45
CA GLU A 43 -6.93 -1.32 -4.84
C GLU A 43 -6.38 -0.06 -5.53
N GLU A 44 -6.73 1.14 -5.06
CA GLU A 44 -6.15 2.39 -5.57
C GLU A 44 -4.63 2.45 -5.36
N SER A 45 -4.10 1.77 -4.34
CA SER A 45 -2.65 1.65 -4.11
C SER A 45 -1.93 0.78 -5.16
N LEU A 46 -2.66 0.14 -6.08
CA LEU A 46 -2.06 -0.64 -7.19
C LEU A 46 -1.68 0.23 -8.38
N ASN A 47 -2.15 1.48 -8.45
CA ASN A 47 -1.88 2.40 -9.57
C ASN A 47 -0.54 3.14 -9.41
N VAL A 48 0.50 2.40 -8.99
CA VAL A 48 1.85 2.87 -8.68
C VAL A 48 2.84 2.71 -9.82
#